data_AF-A0A5C5QHQ5-F1
#
_entry.id   AF-A0A5C5QHQ5-F1
#
_cell.length_a   1.000
_cell.length_b   1.000
_cell.length_c   1.000
_cell.angle_alpha   90.00
_cell.angle_beta   90.00
_cell.angle_gamma   90.00
#
_symmetry.space_group_name_H-M   'P 1'
#
loop_
_entity.id
_entity.type
_entity.pdbx_description
1 polymer ?
#
loop_
_entity_poly.entity_id
_entity_poly.type
_entity_poly.pdbx_seq_one_letter_code
_entity_poly.pdbx_strand_id
1 'polypeptide(L)'
;MNLPWSSKTLSVHIGKPYTEVINDSTFSVSRNTAIYPGDPSDEKDPPYPASTWVRTPTIIEFDDPDYGFTLPETIFGAVTYKDLRVSTITTSPMSESSHFTEAILRLTEVQKTLKNRDWKLQKKDKNGWFKLESATQQEQLQKTLFDQASSISLYIPGKYSLFLSIKCFEHCSERDTKIAKYLIDISIGRERT
;
A
#
# COMPACT_ATOMS: atom_id res chain seq x y z
N MET A 1 7.95 31.51 9.48
CA MET A 1 6.54 31.10 9.31
C MET A 1 6.53 29.86 8.42
N ASN A 2 6.37 28.68 9.00
CA ASN A 2 6.24 27.44 8.23
C ASN A 2 4.76 27.30 7.84
N LEU A 3 4.45 27.44 6.55
CA LEU A 3 3.14 27.04 6.04
C LEU A 3 2.97 25.54 6.34
N PRO A 4 1.86 25.09 6.95
CA PRO A 4 1.59 23.67 7.07
C PRO A 4 1.49 23.15 5.64
N TRP A 5 2.37 22.22 5.26
CA TRP A 5 2.22 21.52 4.00
C TRP A 5 0.86 20.83 4.06
N SER A 6 -0.12 21.29 3.28
CA SER A 6 -1.39 20.58 3.16
C SER A 6 -1.08 19.24 2.52
N SER A 7 -1.17 18.15 3.28
CA SER A 7 -0.94 16.81 2.74
C SER A 7 -1.89 16.58 1.56
N LYS A 8 -1.32 16.23 0.41
CA LYS A 8 -2.09 15.91 -0.80
C LYS A 8 -2.80 14.59 -0.60
N THR A 9 -3.99 14.45 -1.17
CA THR A 9 -4.79 13.22 -1.09
C THR A 9 -4.92 12.60 -2.48
N LEU A 10 -4.65 11.30 -2.57
CA LEU A 10 -4.89 10.48 -3.75
C LEU A 10 -6.07 9.55 -3.46
N SER A 11 -7.21 9.83 -4.09
CA SER A 11 -8.51 9.16 -3.86
C SER A 11 -8.75 8.11 -4.92
N VAL A 12 -8.62 6.83 -4.55
CA VAL A 12 -8.52 5.71 -5.48
C VAL A 12 -9.20 4.45 -4.96
N HIS A 13 -9.82 3.66 -5.84
CA HIS A 13 -10.16 2.26 -5.54
C HIS A 13 -10.06 1.42 -6.81
N ILE A 14 -9.93 0.10 -6.66
CA ILE A 14 -9.81 -0.80 -7.82
C ILE A 14 -11.07 -0.68 -8.69
N GLY A 15 -10.89 -0.41 -9.97
CA GLY A 15 -11.96 -0.18 -10.94
C GLY A 15 -12.30 1.29 -11.17
N LYS A 16 -11.85 2.22 -10.32
CA LYS A 16 -12.11 3.66 -10.49
C LYS A 16 -11.54 4.17 -11.83
N PRO A 17 -12.31 4.88 -12.68
CA PRO A 17 -11.80 5.49 -13.90
C PRO A 17 -10.67 6.48 -13.64
N TYR A 18 -9.65 6.49 -14.50
CA TYR A 18 -8.51 7.41 -14.39
C TYR A 18 -8.94 8.88 -14.31
N THR A 19 -9.97 9.27 -15.06
CA THR A 19 -10.53 10.63 -15.04
C THR A 19 -11.14 11.01 -13.70
N GLU A 20 -11.81 10.06 -13.03
CA GLU A 20 -12.36 10.29 -11.68
C GLU A 20 -11.23 10.36 -10.65
N VAL A 21 -10.18 9.54 -10.79
CA VAL A 21 -8.98 9.65 -9.94
C VAL A 21 -8.37 11.06 -10.02
N ILE A 22 -8.29 11.65 -11.22
CA ILE A 22 -7.82 13.03 -11.40
C ILE A 22 -8.74 14.04 -10.68
N ASN A 23 -10.05 13.89 -10.85
CA ASN A 23 -11.03 14.88 -10.36
C ASN A 23 -11.16 14.86 -8.84
N ASP A 24 -11.10 13.67 -8.24
CA ASP A 24 -11.38 13.48 -6.81
C ASP A 24 -10.12 13.61 -5.94
N SER A 25 -8.94 13.69 -6.57
CA SER A 25 -7.65 13.80 -5.87
C SER A 25 -7.16 15.25 -5.81
N THR A 26 -6.61 15.65 -4.66
CA THR A 26 -5.80 16.88 -4.56
C THR A 26 -4.33 16.63 -4.91
N PHE A 27 -3.91 15.36 -4.95
CA PHE A 27 -2.66 14.94 -5.55
C PHE A 27 -2.70 15.14 -7.07
N SER A 28 -1.60 15.66 -7.64
CA SER A 28 -1.52 15.97 -9.07
C SER A 28 -1.31 14.70 -9.90
N VAL A 29 -2.35 13.90 -10.09
CA VAL A 29 -2.35 12.59 -10.77
C VAL A 29 -1.70 12.68 -12.15
N SER A 30 -2.17 13.55 -13.04
CA SER A 30 -1.68 13.64 -14.42
C SER A 30 -0.19 13.95 -14.53
N ARG A 31 0.35 14.80 -13.64
CA ARG A 31 1.78 15.14 -13.65
C ARG A 31 2.68 14.00 -13.17
N ASN A 32 2.12 13.07 -12.41
CA ASN A 32 2.86 11.94 -11.84
C ASN A 32 2.52 10.62 -12.54
N THR A 33 1.79 10.67 -13.64
CA THR A 33 1.39 9.49 -14.40
C THR A 33 2.35 9.26 -15.56
N ALA A 34 2.97 8.08 -15.58
CA ALA A 34 3.68 7.57 -16.73
C ALA A 34 2.67 7.12 -17.79
N ILE A 35 2.86 7.60 -19.02
CA ILE A 35 2.07 7.21 -20.19
C ILE A 35 2.81 6.07 -20.90
N TYR A 36 2.13 4.94 -21.10
CA TYR A 36 2.60 3.92 -22.02
C TYR A 36 2.43 4.46 -23.44
N PRO A 37 3.48 4.43 -24.28
CA PRO A 37 3.43 5.07 -25.59
C PRO A 37 2.52 4.36 -26.60
N GLY A 38 2.15 3.10 -26.37
CA GLY A 38 1.47 2.30 -27.38
C GLY A 38 2.40 1.89 -28.54
N ASP A 39 1.84 1.18 -29.51
CA ASP A 39 2.46 1.00 -30.83
C ASP A 39 1.88 2.04 -31.79
N PRO A 40 2.68 3.02 -32.27
CA PRO A 40 2.18 4.05 -33.18
C PRO A 40 1.70 3.49 -34.54
N SER A 41 1.99 2.22 -34.84
CA SER A 41 1.54 1.52 -36.04
C SER A 41 0.32 0.61 -35.83
N ASP A 42 -0.15 0.41 -34.60
CA ASP A 42 -1.35 -0.35 -34.27
C ASP A 42 -2.42 0.55 -33.63
N GLU A 43 -3.50 0.82 -34.36
CA GLU A 43 -4.63 1.62 -33.86
C GLU A 43 -5.31 1.01 -32.62
N LYS A 44 -5.09 -0.27 -32.34
CA LYS A 44 -5.61 -0.96 -31.16
C LYS A 44 -4.71 -0.84 -29.92
N ASP A 45 -3.51 -0.29 -30.05
CA ASP A 45 -2.58 0.00 -28.95
C ASP A 45 -2.18 1.48 -28.91
N PRO A 46 -3.14 2.42 -28.72
CA PRO A 46 -2.83 3.84 -28.59
C PRO A 46 -2.11 4.14 -27.26
N PRO A 47 -1.48 5.32 -27.08
CA PRO A 47 -0.95 5.72 -25.80
C PRO A 47 -2.01 5.76 -24.69
N TYR A 48 -1.68 5.28 -23.49
CA TYR A 48 -2.60 5.28 -22.34
C TYR A 48 -1.87 5.48 -21.00
N PRO A 49 -2.54 6.01 -19.96
CA PRO A 49 -1.98 6.10 -18.62
C PRO A 49 -1.63 4.72 -18.08
N ALA A 50 -0.36 4.48 -17.76
CA ALA A 50 0.11 3.19 -17.26
C ALA A 50 0.13 3.16 -15.73
N SER A 51 0.76 4.14 -15.10
CA SER A 51 0.91 4.19 -13.64
C SER A 51 1.13 5.60 -13.10
N THR A 52 0.44 5.95 -12.03
CA THR A 52 0.69 7.15 -11.23
C THR A 52 1.64 6.81 -10.09
N TRP A 53 2.73 7.56 -9.96
CA TRP A 53 3.75 7.34 -8.93
C TRP A 53 3.65 8.38 -7.81
N VAL A 54 3.60 7.91 -6.57
CA VAL A 54 3.68 8.74 -5.38
C VAL A 54 5.16 8.80 -4.98
N ARG A 55 5.70 10.02 -4.98
CA ARG A 55 7.12 10.33 -4.64
C ARG A 55 7.25 11.52 -3.68
N THR A 56 6.12 12.08 -3.26
CA THR A 56 6.02 13.16 -2.29
C THR A 56 5.02 12.76 -1.22
N PRO A 57 5.12 13.29 0.01
CA PRO A 57 4.17 13.00 1.08
C PRO A 57 2.72 13.16 0.61
N THR A 58 1.98 12.06 0.62
CA THR A 58 0.62 11.93 0.10
C THR A 58 -0.18 10.99 0.99
N ILE A 59 -1.41 11.37 1.32
CA ILE A 59 -2.40 10.51 1.96
C ILE A 59 -3.08 9.68 0.86
N ILE A 60 -3.02 8.36 0.99
CA ILE A 60 -3.76 7.45 0.10
C ILE A 60 -5.12 7.18 0.74
N GLU A 61 -6.18 7.55 0.04
CA GLU A 61 -7.55 7.20 0.40
C GLU A 61 -8.02 6.10 -0.53
N PHE A 62 -8.14 4.88 0.00
CA PHE A 62 -8.87 3.81 -0.67
C PHE A 62 -10.36 4.14 -0.56
N ASP A 63 -10.92 4.82 -1.56
CA ASP A 63 -12.20 5.55 -1.45
C ASP A 63 -13.43 4.75 -1.86
N ASP A 64 -13.39 3.42 -1.66
CA ASP A 64 -14.58 2.58 -1.81
C ASP A 64 -15.60 2.90 -0.69
N PRO A 65 -16.89 3.12 -0.99
CA PRO A 65 -17.87 3.54 0.00
C PRO A 65 -18.08 2.54 1.15
N ASP A 66 -17.96 1.24 0.86
CA ASP A 66 -18.24 0.18 1.83
C ASP A 66 -16.97 -0.30 2.54
N TYR A 67 -15.89 -0.51 1.77
CA TYR A 67 -14.66 -1.16 2.24
C TYR A 67 -13.45 -0.22 2.26
N GLY A 68 -13.70 1.07 2.07
CA GLY A 68 -12.70 2.11 1.99
C GLY A 68 -11.89 2.28 3.27
N PHE A 69 -10.69 2.81 3.14
CA PHE A 69 -9.84 3.16 4.27
C PHE A 69 -8.81 4.21 3.88
N THR A 70 -8.31 4.94 4.87
CA THR A 70 -7.27 5.95 4.69
C THR A 70 -5.97 5.44 5.29
N LEU A 71 -4.89 5.53 4.53
CA LEU A 71 -3.54 5.24 5.02
C LEU A 71 -2.90 6.50 5.59
N PRO A 72 -1.93 6.37 6.52
CA PRO A 72 -1.09 7.50 6.90
C PRO A 72 -0.32 8.02 5.68
N GLU A 73 0.26 9.21 5.84
CA GLU A 73 1.07 9.83 4.80
C GLU A 73 2.21 8.91 4.35
N THR A 74 2.34 8.77 3.03
CA THR A 74 3.31 7.90 2.37
C THR A 74 4.04 8.64 1.27
N ILE A 75 5.29 8.24 1.02
CA ILE A 75 6.09 8.70 -0.13
C ILE A 75 6.38 7.58 -1.13
N PHE A 76 6.01 6.34 -0.82
CA PHE A 76 6.26 5.17 -1.66
C PHE A 76 4.91 4.59 -2.10
N GLY A 77 4.53 4.86 -3.34
CA GLY A 77 3.30 4.31 -3.89
C GLY A 77 3.24 4.32 -5.40
N ALA A 78 2.48 3.40 -5.95
CA ALA A 78 2.11 3.35 -7.35
C ALA A 78 0.66 2.90 -7.48
N VAL A 79 -0.09 3.59 -8.33
CA VAL A 79 -1.41 3.19 -8.80
C VAL A 79 -1.24 2.81 -10.26
N THR A 80 -1.54 1.58 -10.63
CA THR A 80 -1.47 1.13 -12.03
C THR A 80 -2.85 1.14 -12.66
N TYR A 81 -2.91 1.37 -13.96
CA TYR A 81 -4.15 1.38 -14.70
C TYR A 81 -4.16 0.29 -15.77
N LYS A 82 -5.35 -0.26 -15.99
CA LYS A 82 -5.66 -1.15 -17.09
C LYS A 82 -7.02 -0.74 -17.63
N ASP A 83 -7.15 -0.66 -18.95
CA ASP A 83 -8.39 -0.24 -19.61
C ASP A 83 -8.93 1.10 -19.05
N LEU A 84 -8.02 2.05 -18.81
CA LEU A 84 -8.26 3.37 -18.21
C LEU A 84 -8.89 3.35 -16.80
N ARG A 85 -8.76 2.24 -16.08
CA ARG A 85 -9.26 2.06 -14.71
C ARG A 85 -8.16 1.59 -13.79
N VAL A 86 -8.23 1.98 -12.51
CA VAL A 86 -7.30 1.52 -11.49
C VAL A 86 -7.32 -0.01 -11.43
N SER A 87 -6.15 -0.63 -11.58
CA SER A 87 -6.02 -2.10 -11.62
C SER A 87 -5.31 -2.66 -10.40
N THR A 88 -4.27 -1.98 -9.92
CA THR A 88 -3.59 -2.28 -8.66
C THR A 88 -3.15 -1.00 -7.97
N ILE A 89 -3.01 -1.08 -6.65
CA ILE A 89 -2.42 -0.05 -5.81
C ILE A 89 -1.33 -0.75 -5.01
N THR A 90 -0.08 -0.28 -5.06
CA THR A 90 1.01 -0.79 -4.23
C THR A 90 1.64 0.39 -3.51
N THR A 91 1.67 0.36 -2.19
CA THR A 91 2.17 1.46 -1.37
C THR A 91 2.76 0.97 -0.07
N SER A 92 3.59 1.80 0.55
CA SER A 92 3.99 1.62 1.94
C SER A 92 3.26 2.65 2.80
N PRO A 93 2.66 2.31 3.95
CA PRO A 93 2.10 3.30 4.88
C PRO A 93 3.19 4.01 5.71
N MET A 94 4.31 4.37 5.06
CA MET A 94 5.50 4.91 5.69
C MET A 94 6.15 5.95 4.77
N SER A 95 6.65 7.03 5.37
CA SER A 95 7.40 8.10 4.68
C SER A 95 8.89 7.80 4.57
N GLU A 96 9.40 6.82 5.30
CA GLU A 96 10.78 6.32 5.24
C GLU A 96 10.84 4.92 5.86
N SER A 97 11.97 4.22 5.72
CA SER A 97 12.21 2.98 6.46
C SER A 97 12.39 3.31 7.95
N SER A 98 11.65 2.63 8.84
CA SER A 98 11.60 3.00 10.26
C SER A 98 12.28 1.97 11.15
N HIS A 99 12.60 2.38 12.39
CA HIS A 99 12.98 1.42 13.43
C HIS A 99 11.80 0.50 13.77
N PHE A 100 12.12 -0.67 14.35
CA PHE A 100 11.15 -1.73 14.57
C PHE A 100 9.91 -1.27 15.36
N THR A 101 10.09 -0.54 16.46
CA THR A 101 8.98 -0.05 17.28
C THR A 101 7.98 0.79 16.49
N GLU A 102 8.47 1.71 15.65
CA GLU A 102 7.62 2.56 14.83
C GLU A 102 6.91 1.76 13.73
N ALA A 103 7.61 0.83 13.08
CA ALA A 103 6.99 -0.08 12.11
C ALA A 103 5.88 -0.93 12.76
N ILE A 104 6.07 -1.44 13.99
CA ILE A 104 5.03 -2.20 14.69
C ILE A 104 3.83 -1.33 15.07
N LEU A 105 4.04 -0.09 15.49
CA LEU A 105 2.93 0.86 15.75
C LEU A 105 2.11 1.09 14.48
N ARG A 106 2.77 1.39 13.35
CA ARG A 106 2.13 1.57 12.04
C ARG A 106 1.39 0.31 11.58
N LEU A 107 2.02 -0.85 11.70
CA LEU A 107 1.40 -2.13 11.33
C LEU A 107 0.16 -2.41 12.19
N THR A 108 0.21 -2.10 13.48
CA THR A 108 -0.93 -2.25 14.41
C THR A 108 -2.09 -1.35 14.00
N GLU A 109 -1.83 -0.08 13.67
CA GLU A 109 -2.84 0.86 13.19
C GLU A 109 -3.49 0.38 11.89
N VAL A 110 -2.67 -0.04 10.90
CA VAL A 110 -3.17 -0.58 9.62
C VAL A 110 -4.03 -1.81 9.83
N GLN A 111 -3.60 -2.78 10.65
CA GLN A 111 -4.41 -3.96 10.95
C GLN A 111 -5.74 -3.60 11.60
N LYS A 112 -5.73 -2.64 12.55
CA LYS A 112 -6.96 -2.17 13.21
C LYS A 112 -7.93 -1.55 12.20
N THR A 113 -7.42 -0.68 11.32
CA THR A 113 -8.22 -0.06 10.25
C THR A 113 -8.84 -1.11 9.34
N LEU A 114 -8.06 -2.08 8.87
CA LEU A 114 -8.55 -3.14 7.97
C LEU A 114 -9.58 -4.05 8.65
N LYS A 115 -9.34 -4.46 9.91
CA LYS A 115 -10.30 -5.25 10.71
C LYS A 115 -11.64 -4.52 10.87
N ASN A 116 -11.61 -3.20 11.07
CA ASN A 116 -12.83 -2.39 11.24
C ASN A 116 -13.60 -2.17 9.93
N ARG A 117 -13.01 -2.50 8.77
CA ARG A 117 -13.59 -2.35 7.43
C ARG A 117 -13.92 -3.70 6.79
N ASP A 118 -14.14 -4.72 7.63
CA ASP A 118 -14.55 -6.07 7.25
C ASP A 118 -13.59 -6.81 6.30
N TRP A 119 -12.31 -6.39 6.21
CA TRP A 119 -11.29 -7.16 5.50
C TRP A 119 -11.01 -8.47 6.24
N LYS A 120 -11.07 -9.59 5.50
CA LYS A 120 -10.95 -10.94 6.07
C LYS A 120 -9.65 -11.60 5.65
N LEU A 121 -9.09 -12.43 6.52
CA LEU A 121 -7.96 -13.30 6.18
C LEU A 121 -8.36 -14.34 5.13
N GLN A 122 -7.55 -14.52 4.09
CA GLN A 122 -7.76 -15.61 3.16
C GLN A 122 -7.61 -16.96 3.87
N LYS A 123 -8.44 -17.95 3.50
CA LYS A 123 -8.47 -19.28 4.13
C LYS A 123 -7.12 -20.00 4.13
N LYS A 124 -6.23 -19.67 3.19
CA LYS A 124 -4.89 -20.27 3.06
C LYS A 124 -3.87 -19.67 4.03
N ASP A 125 -4.14 -18.52 4.66
CA ASP A 125 -3.27 -17.91 5.64
C ASP A 125 -3.43 -18.56 7.01
N LYS A 126 -2.60 -19.58 7.26
CA LYS A 126 -2.63 -20.37 8.50
C LYS A 126 -2.19 -19.59 9.75
N ASN A 127 -1.50 -18.46 9.57
CA ASN A 127 -0.88 -17.71 10.68
C ASN A 127 -1.80 -16.65 11.28
N GLY A 128 -2.92 -16.34 10.62
CA GLY A 128 -3.83 -15.28 11.03
C GLY A 128 -3.23 -13.88 10.89
N TRP A 129 -3.84 -12.89 11.55
CA TRP A 129 -3.30 -11.54 11.65
C TRP A 129 -1.93 -11.55 12.37
N PHE A 130 -1.10 -10.53 12.11
CA PHE A 130 0.15 -10.35 12.85
C PHE A 130 -0.14 -10.23 14.34
N LYS A 131 0.53 -11.08 15.12
CA LYS A 131 0.48 -11.09 16.59
C LYS A 131 1.49 -10.08 17.12
N LEU A 132 1.00 -8.98 17.68
CA LEU A 132 1.80 -7.80 18.05
C LEU A 132 1.51 -7.33 19.48
N GLU A 133 0.70 -8.08 20.23
CA GLU A 133 0.14 -7.66 21.51
C GLU A 133 1.14 -7.76 22.67
N SER A 134 2.16 -8.60 22.57
CA SER A 134 3.19 -8.77 23.60
C SER A 134 4.61 -8.58 23.08
N ALA A 135 5.52 -8.19 23.98
CA ALA A 135 6.94 -8.04 23.67
C ALA A 135 7.54 -9.33 23.06
N THR A 136 7.18 -10.50 23.60
CA THR A 136 7.64 -11.80 23.08
C THR A 136 7.20 -12.04 21.63
N GLN A 137 5.96 -11.69 21.28
CA GLN A 137 5.47 -11.83 19.91
C GLN A 137 6.19 -10.86 18.95
N GLN A 138 6.40 -9.61 19.39
CA GLN A 138 7.14 -8.62 18.64
C GLN A 138 8.60 -9.04 18.41
N GLU A 139 9.29 -9.53 19.44
CA GLU A 139 10.66 -10.06 19.32
C GLU A 139 10.73 -11.26 18.36
N GLN A 140 9.76 -12.17 18.42
CA GLN A 140 9.71 -13.33 17.53
C GLN A 140 9.48 -12.90 16.07
N LEU A 141 8.60 -11.93 15.84
CA LEU A 141 8.42 -11.33 14.53
C LEU A 141 9.74 -10.70 14.07
N GLN A 142 10.37 -9.84 14.88
CA GLN A 142 11.62 -9.16 14.51
C GLN A 142 12.73 -10.12 14.11
N LYS A 143 12.90 -11.22 14.87
CA LYS A 143 13.86 -12.28 14.54
C LYS A 143 13.57 -12.90 13.17
N THR A 144 12.30 -13.19 12.89
CA THR A 144 11.86 -13.74 11.61
C THR A 144 12.15 -12.78 10.45
N LEU A 145 12.00 -11.46 10.68
CA LEU A 145 12.20 -10.44 9.66
C LEU A 145 13.64 -10.28 9.18
N PHE A 146 14.63 -10.77 9.94
CA PHE A 146 16.02 -10.83 9.45
C PHE A 146 16.23 -11.92 8.41
N ASP A 147 15.38 -12.95 8.39
CA ASP A 147 15.50 -14.08 7.47
C ASP A 147 14.53 -13.94 6.28
N GLN A 148 13.33 -13.43 6.52
CA GLN A 148 12.30 -13.33 5.49
C GLN A 148 11.22 -12.29 5.82
N ALA A 149 10.57 -11.75 4.79
CA ALA A 149 9.37 -10.96 4.96
C ALA A 149 8.25 -11.78 5.61
N SER A 150 7.46 -11.14 6.46
CA SER A 150 6.23 -11.73 7.01
C SER A 150 5.04 -11.07 6.34
N SER A 151 4.04 -11.86 5.96
CA SER A 151 2.91 -11.38 5.17
C SER A 151 1.61 -12.09 5.48
N ILE A 152 0.51 -11.40 5.22
CA ILE A 152 -0.86 -11.93 5.25
C ILE A 152 -1.59 -11.50 3.98
N SER A 153 -2.50 -12.35 3.50
CA SER A 153 -3.43 -12.03 2.42
C SER A 153 -4.82 -11.81 2.99
N LEU A 154 -5.40 -10.68 2.64
CA LEU A 154 -6.74 -10.27 3.01
C LEU A 154 -7.62 -10.19 1.77
N TYR A 155 -8.93 -10.24 1.96
CA TYR A 155 -9.89 -10.12 0.88
C TYR A 155 -11.23 -9.56 1.34
N ILE A 156 -11.94 -9.00 0.36
CA ILE A 156 -13.37 -8.73 0.38
C ILE A 156 -14.00 -9.63 -0.69
N PRO A 157 -14.91 -10.56 -0.32
CA PRO A 157 -15.48 -11.53 -1.25
C PRO A 157 -16.09 -10.89 -2.50
N GLY A 158 -15.72 -11.41 -3.67
CA GLY A 158 -16.13 -10.97 -4.99
C GLY A 158 -15.54 -9.62 -5.44
N LYS A 159 -14.72 -8.94 -4.63
CA LYS A 159 -14.37 -7.53 -4.85
C LYS A 159 -12.86 -7.32 -4.89
N TYR A 160 -12.18 -7.47 -3.76
CA TYR A 160 -10.78 -7.04 -3.60
C TYR A 160 -9.92 -8.09 -2.91
N SER A 161 -8.64 -8.12 -3.29
CA SER A 161 -7.58 -8.79 -2.55
C SER A 161 -6.56 -7.76 -2.08
N LEU A 162 -6.05 -7.93 -0.86
CA LEU A 162 -5.00 -7.09 -0.30
C LEU A 162 -3.89 -7.96 0.27
N PHE A 163 -2.65 -7.64 -0.05
CA PHE A 163 -1.46 -8.24 0.54
C PHE A 163 -0.82 -7.22 1.48
N LEU A 164 -0.69 -7.58 2.76
CA LEU A 164 -0.02 -6.76 3.77
C LEU A 164 1.23 -7.49 4.21
N SER A 165 2.39 -6.85 4.08
CA SER A 165 3.66 -7.43 4.51
C SER A 165 4.51 -6.45 5.28
N ILE A 166 5.40 -6.99 6.10
CA ILE A 166 6.48 -6.27 6.75
C ILE A 166 7.79 -7.02 6.50
N LYS A 167 8.86 -6.28 6.23
CA LYS A 167 10.20 -6.84 5.97
C LYS A 167 11.28 -5.98 6.63
N CYS A 168 12.42 -6.60 6.93
CA CYS A 168 13.65 -5.84 7.12
C CYS A 168 14.08 -5.28 5.76
N PHE A 169 14.47 -4.00 5.72
CA PHE A 169 14.79 -3.26 4.51
C PHE A 169 16.26 -2.82 4.47
N GLU A 170 16.82 -2.37 5.59
CA GLU A 170 18.23 -1.97 5.71
C GLU A 170 18.86 -2.59 6.96
N HIS A 171 20.18 -2.83 6.88
CA HIS A 171 21.00 -3.42 7.95
C HIS A 171 20.52 -4.79 8.46
N CYS A 172 19.94 -5.59 7.56
CA CYS A 172 19.35 -6.89 7.89
C CYS A 172 20.41 -7.97 8.14
N SER A 173 21.50 -7.94 7.38
CA SER A 173 22.61 -8.90 7.48
C SER A 173 23.34 -8.83 8.82
N GLU A 174 23.39 -7.64 9.42
CA GLU A 174 24.05 -7.35 10.68
C GLU A 174 23.28 -7.92 11.88
N ARG A 175 21.97 -8.19 11.69
CA ARG A 175 21.06 -8.71 12.73
C ARG A 175 21.05 -7.87 14.01
N ASP A 176 21.43 -6.60 13.92
CA ASP A 176 21.37 -5.65 15.03
C ASP A 176 20.04 -4.91 15.02
N THR A 177 19.20 -5.27 15.99
CA THR A 177 17.87 -4.71 16.22
C THR A 177 17.83 -3.19 16.42
N LYS A 178 18.96 -2.55 16.76
CA LYS A 178 19.04 -1.10 17.01
C LYS A 178 19.17 -0.29 15.71
N ILE A 179 19.87 -0.84 14.72
CA ILE A 179 20.15 -0.15 13.45
C ILE A 179 19.28 -0.65 12.29
N ALA A 180 18.74 -1.86 12.39
CA ALA A 180 17.87 -2.43 11.37
C ALA A 180 16.65 -1.53 11.10
N LYS A 181 16.34 -1.33 9.82
CA LYS A 181 15.17 -0.59 9.36
C LYS A 181 14.18 -1.51 8.71
N TYR A 182 12.90 -1.18 8.84
CA TYR A 182 11.78 -2.00 8.41
C TYR A 182 10.86 -1.20 7.52
N LEU A 183 10.20 -1.92 6.60
CA LEU A 183 9.22 -1.35 5.69
C LEU A 183 7.96 -2.23 5.69
N ILE A 184 6.80 -1.58 5.67
CA ILE A 184 5.50 -2.21 5.45
C ILE A 184 5.12 -2.01 3.99
N ASP A 185 4.65 -3.05 3.32
CA ASP A 185 4.10 -2.97 1.97
C ASP A 185 2.62 -3.39 2.00
N ILE A 186 1.77 -2.60 1.35
CA ILE A 186 0.34 -2.85 1.11
C ILE A 186 0.14 -2.90 -0.40
N SER A 187 -0.35 -4.02 -0.91
CA SER A 187 -0.76 -4.13 -2.31
C SER A 187 -2.22 -4.53 -2.40
N ILE A 188 -3.00 -3.82 -3.20
CA ILE A 188 -4.43 -4.00 -3.40
C ILE A 188 -4.66 -4.29 -4.87
N GLY A 189 -5.54 -5.25 -5.16
CA GLY A 189 -5.98 -5.58 -6.50
C GLY A 189 -7.38 -6.18 -6.48
N ARG A 190 -7.86 -6.57 -7.66
CA ARG A 190 -9.09 -7.33 -7.79
C ARG A 190 -8.90 -8.72 -7.18
N GLU A 191 -9.89 -9.20 -6.44
CA GLU A 191 -9.87 -10.59 -5.99
C GLU A 191 -9.81 -11.52 -7.20
N ARG A 192 -8.86 -12.46 -7.19
CA ARG A 192 -8.82 -13.56 -8.15
C ARG A 192 -9.58 -14.73 -7.53
N THR A 193 -10.75 -15.03 -8.09
CA THR A 193 -11.55 -16.22 -7.82
C THR A 193 -10.79 -17.49 -8.14
#